data_AF-A0A947DAJ8-F1
#
_entry.id   AF-A0A947DAJ8-F1
#
_cell.length_a   1.000
_cell.length_b   1.000
_cell.length_c   1.000
_cell.angle_alpha   90.00
_cell.angle_beta   90.00
_cell.angle_gamma   90.00
#
_symmetry.space_group_name_H-M   'P 1'
#
loop_
_entity.id
_entity.type
_entity.pdbx_description
1 polymer ?
#
loop_
_entity_poly.entity_id
_entity_poly.type
_entity_poly.pdbx_seq_one_letter_code
_entity_poly.pdbx_strand_id
1 'polypeptide(L)'
;MLNNMPIVLNQDAFSVLASSQDEHRWRGRPLRPWIQAVGRVPSCELTSLETDHPSREQLTAFCSVSSRDALDLFLAISAWGGMKVRHAQSALSHEEALREALGALRDPALRDRREAYTIFRTARAAGRLPGIGPAYYTKLIFFVRPDLNGYIMDQWTARSVNLLTQQNAINLGKEWNVLDDNTADGYERFCQHIEHIASELDVSPVAAEMRLFSYGGRRPGRWRLYVKGCRRD
;
A
#
# COMPACT_ATOMS: atom_id res chain seq x y z
N MET A 1 1.82 -3.19 27.57
CA MET A 1 0.48 -2.59 27.43
C MET A 1 0.66 -1.29 26.67
N LEU A 2 0.23 -1.22 25.40
CA LEU A 2 0.16 0.05 24.70
C LEU A 2 -1.06 0.79 25.28
N ASN A 3 -0.85 1.99 25.82
CA ASN A 3 -1.95 2.84 26.27
C ASN A 3 -2.88 3.11 25.08
N ASN A 4 -4.11 2.58 25.14
CA ASN A 4 -5.20 2.98 24.25
C ASN A 4 -5.63 4.41 24.62
N MET A 5 -4.80 5.40 24.30
CA MET A 5 -5.33 6.76 24.22
C MET A 5 -6.36 6.80 23.09
N PRO A 6 -7.52 7.43 23.30
CA PRO A 6 -8.50 7.58 22.24
C PRO A 6 -7.86 8.30 21.05
N ILE A 7 -8.11 7.79 19.85
CA ILE A 7 -7.73 8.48 18.62
C ILE A 7 -8.62 9.71 18.52
N VAL A 8 -8.00 10.90 18.55
CA VAL A 8 -8.71 12.17 18.39
C VAL A 8 -8.39 12.71 17.01
N LEU A 9 -9.42 12.97 16.21
CA LEU A 9 -9.27 13.54 14.87
C LEU A 9 -9.33 15.07 14.90
N ASN A 10 -8.49 15.69 14.10
CA ASN A 10 -8.55 17.10 13.73
C ASN A 10 -9.83 17.35 12.94
N GLN A 11 -10.80 18.01 13.57
CA GLN A 11 -12.14 18.21 13.02
C GLN A 11 -12.17 19.08 11.76
N ASP A 12 -11.26 20.05 11.63
CA ASP A 12 -11.17 20.89 10.43
C ASP A 12 -10.72 20.05 9.23
N ALA A 13 -9.64 19.28 9.40
CA ALA A 13 -9.15 18.38 8.37
C ALA A 13 -10.17 17.28 8.05
N PHE A 14 -10.81 16.71 9.08
CA PHE A 14 -11.80 15.66 8.93
C PHE A 14 -13.03 16.16 8.15
N SER A 15 -13.51 17.38 8.40
CA SER A 15 -14.63 17.98 7.66
C SER A 15 -14.32 18.13 6.16
N VAL A 16 -13.08 18.47 5.81
CA VAL A 16 -12.64 18.53 4.41
C VAL A 16 -12.60 17.14 3.79
N LEU A 17 -12.09 16.12 4.50
CA LEU A 17 -12.10 14.74 4.04
C LEU A 17 -13.53 14.23 3.83
N ALA A 18 -14.42 14.41 4.80
CA ALA A 18 -15.80 13.93 4.77
C ALA A 18 -16.60 14.54 3.61
N SER A 19 -16.33 15.81 3.28
CA SER A 19 -16.95 16.50 2.14
C SER A 19 -16.25 16.27 0.79
N SER A 20 -15.17 15.48 0.75
CA SER A 20 -14.47 15.12 -0.48
C SER A 20 -15.06 13.84 -1.08
N GLN A 21 -16.01 14.00 -2.01
CA GLN A 21 -16.54 12.90 -2.83
C GLN A 21 -15.75 12.79 -4.14
N ASP A 22 -14.50 12.36 -4.01
CA ASP A 22 -13.65 12.14 -5.17
C ASP A 22 -13.98 10.78 -5.81
N GLU A 23 -14.37 10.76 -7.10
CA GLU A 23 -14.43 9.51 -7.87
C GLU A 23 -13.01 8.95 -8.04
N HIS A 24 -12.78 7.72 -7.54
CA HIS A 24 -11.46 7.11 -7.59
C HIS A 24 -11.09 6.64 -8.99
N ARG A 25 -10.08 7.29 -9.58
CA ARG A 25 -9.57 6.99 -10.92
C ARG A 25 -8.10 6.61 -10.92
N TRP A 26 -7.65 5.81 -9.93
CA TRP A 26 -6.29 5.28 -9.96
C TRP A 26 -6.13 4.33 -11.15
N ARG A 27 -5.25 4.71 -12.06
CA ARG A 27 -4.81 3.88 -13.18
C ARG A 27 -3.31 3.73 -13.01
N GLY A 28 -2.89 2.56 -12.57
CA GLY A 28 -1.47 2.21 -12.44
C GLY A 28 -0.74 2.27 -13.78
N ARG A 29 0.47 1.70 -13.85
CA ARG A 29 1.16 1.53 -15.14
C ARG A 29 0.43 0.48 -15.98
N PRO A 30 0.43 0.60 -17.31
CA PRO A 30 -0.09 -0.45 -18.17
C PRO A 30 0.75 -1.71 -17.95
N LEU A 31 0.09 -2.81 -17.59
CA LEU A 31 0.70 -4.03 -17.09
C LEU A 31 1.73 -4.60 -18.06
N ARG A 32 1.32 -4.97 -19.28
CA ARG A 32 2.21 -5.63 -20.25
C ARG A 32 3.41 -4.75 -20.65
N PRO A 33 3.24 -3.47 -21.05
CA PRO A 33 4.38 -2.62 -21.38
C PRO A 33 5.34 -2.40 -20.21
N TRP A 34 4.81 -2.29 -18.98
CA TRP A 34 5.66 -2.12 -17.81
C TRP A 34 6.48 -3.37 -17.50
N ILE A 35 5.89 -4.57 -17.59
CA ILE A 35 6.61 -5.84 -17.38
C ILE A 35 7.72 -6.02 -18.42
N GLN A 36 7.44 -5.70 -19.68
CA GLN A 36 8.45 -5.70 -20.74
C GLN A 36 9.60 -4.72 -20.43
N ALA A 37 9.29 -3.51 -19.96
CA ALA A 37 10.30 -2.52 -19.58
C ALA A 37 11.17 -2.98 -18.39
N VAL A 38 10.67 -3.85 -17.52
CA VAL A 38 11.43 -4.49 -16.44
C VAL A 38 12.42 -5.53 -16.98
N GLY A 39 12.25 -5.99 -18.22
CA GLY A 39 13.06 -7.06 -18.81
C GLY A 39 12.49 -8.45 -18.54
N ARG A 40 11.16 -8.55 -18.39
CA ARG A 40 10.42 -9.82 -18.22
C ARG A 40 9.39 -9.99 -19.33
N VAL A 41 9.01 -11.23 -19.60
CA VAL A 41 7.91 -11.57 -20.51
C VAL A 41 6.68 -11.88 -19.65
N PRO A 42 5.51 -11.27 -19.90
CA PRO A 42 4.28 -11.63 -19.18
C PRO A 42 3.96 -13.11 -19.34
N SER A 43 3.67 -13.79 -18.24
CA SER A 43 3.23 -15.19 -18.23
C SER A 43 1.83 -15.35 -18.84
N CYS A 44 1.43 -16.60 -19.10
CA CYS A 44 0.04 -16.91 -19.45
C CYS A 44 -0.95 -16.46 -18.36
N GLU A 45 -0.54 -16.49 -17.09
CA GLU A 45 -1.36 -16.04 -15.97
C GLU A 45 -1.60 -14.54 -16.02
N LEU A 46 -0.55 -13.74 -16.22
CA LEU A 46 -0.65 -12.29 -16.33
C LEU A 46 -1.43 -11.83 -17.56
N THR A 47 -1.31 -12.60 -18.66
CA THR A 47 -2.08 -12.31 -19.88
C THR A 47 -3.56 -12.62 -19.75
N SER A 48 -3.97 -13.41 -18.75
CA SER A 48 -5.38 -13.69 -18.45
C SER A 48 -6.11 -12.49 -17.85
N LEU A 49 -5.40 -11.43 -17.45
CA LEU A 49 -6.02 -10.15 -17.10
C LEU A 49 -6.49 -9.48 -18.40
N GLU A 50 -7.81 -9.28 -18.52
CA GLU A 50 -8.47 -8.72 -19.71
C GLU A 50 -8.03 -7.29 -20.06
N THR A 51 -7.40 -6.59 -19.11
CA THR A 51 -6.99 -5.19 -19.24
C THR A 51 -5.54 -4.99 -18.80
N ASP A 52 -4.84 -4.05 -19.43
CA ASP A 52 -3.54 -3.57 -18.96
C ASP A 52 -3.64 -2.67 -17.72
N HIS A 53 -4.85 -2.25 -17.34
CA HIS A 53 -5.10 -1.45 -16.14
C HIS A 53 -6.12 -2.14 -15.26
N PRO A 54 -5.75 -3.24 -14.57
CA PRO A 54 -6.66 -3.92 -13.67
C PRO A 54 -7.14 -2.96 -12.58
N SER A 55 -8.44 -3.00 -12.29
CA SER A 55 -8.98 -2.35 -11.11
C SER A 55 -8.39 -2.97 -9.83
N ARG A 56 -8.61 -2.32 -8.70
CA ARG A 56 -8.20 -2.88 -7.41
C ARG A 56 -8.85 -4.24 -7.16
N GLU A 57 -10.13 -4.36 -7.47
CA GLU A 57 -10.93 -5.59 -7.32
C GLU A 57 -10.41 -6.70 -8.24
N GLN A 58 -10.14 -6.38 -9.51
CA GLN A 58 -9.58 -7.34 -10.47
C GLN A 58 -8.20 -7.85 -10.01
N LEU A 59 -7.35 -6.96 -9.48
CA LEU A 59 -6.04 -7.35 -8.97
C LEU A 59 -6.14 -8.16 -7.67
N THR A 60 -7.03 -7.80 -6.74
CA THR A 60 -7.28 -8.60 -5.53
C THR A 60 -7.77 -10.00 -5.90
N ALA A 61 -8.70 -10.11 -6.86
CA ALA A 61 -9.19 -11.41 -7.33
C ALA A 61 -8.05 -12.24 -7.96
N PHE A 62 -7.20 -11.62 -8.76
CA PHE A 62 -6.01 -12.26 -9.33
C PHE A 62 -5.06 -12.79 -8.25
N CYS A 63 -4.78 -11.99 -7.22
CA CYS A 63 -3.87 -12.36 -6.13
C CYS A 63 -4.44 -13.41 -5.17
N SER A 64 -5.76 -13.55 -5.09
CA SER A 64 -6.43 -14.51 -4.18
C SER A 64 -6.28 -15.97 -4.61
N VAL A 65 -5.84 -16.23 -5.84
CA VAL A 65 -5.67 -17.60 -6.37
C VAL A 65 -4.36 -18.19 -5.86
N SER A 66 -4.43 -19.17 -4.96
CA SER A 66 -3.27 -19.76 -4.26
C SER A 66 -2.23 -20.43 -5.17
N SER A 67 -2.60 -20.88 -6.36
CA SER A 67 -1.69 -21.51 -7.33
C SER A 67 -0.86 -20.53 -8.15
N ARG A 68 -1.17 -19.22 -8.11
CA ARG A 68 -0.44 -18.21 -8.92
C ARG A 68 1.03 -18.12 -8.56
N ASP A 69 1.89 -17.89 -9.54
CA ASP A 69 3.31 -17.69 -9.30
C ASP A 69 3.57 -16.41 -8.47
N ALA A 70 4.46 -16.51 -7.49
CA ALA A 70 4.77 -15.39 -6.60
C ALA A 70 5.28 -14.15 -7.37
N LEU A 71 6.05 -14.34 -8.44
CA LEU A 71 6.55 -13.21 -9.23
C LEU A 71 5.47 -12.60 -10.09
N ASP A 72 4.52 -13.38 -10.57
CA ASP A 72 3.37 -12.83 -11.29
C ASP A 72 2.55 -11.92 -10.38
N LEU A 73 2.34 -12.31 -9.11
CA LEU A 73 1.75 -11.43 -8.10
C LEU A 73 2.58 -10.15 -7.92
N PHE A 74 3.90 -10.30 -7.74
CA PHE A 74 4.80 -9.16 -7.57
C PHE A 74 4.78 -8.20 -8.76
N LEU A 75 4.82 -8.71 -9.99
CA LEU A 75 4.83 -7.92 -11.22
C LEU A 75 3.49 -7.20 -11.43
N ALA A 76 2.37 -7.88 -11.20
CA ALA A 76 1.04 -7.29 -11.30
C ALA A 76 0.85 -6.15 -10.30
N ILE A 77 1.19 -6.39 -9.03
CA ILE A 77 1.11 -5.37 -7.97
C ILE A 77 2.11 -4.23 -8.23
N SER A 78 3.27 -4.51 -8.82
CA SER A 78 4.30 -3.51 -9.13
C SER A 78 3.82 -2.54 -10.20
N ALA A 79 3.27 -3.08 -11.28
CA ALA A 79 2.69 -2.29 -12.37
C ALA A 79 1.51 -1.46 -11.84
N TRP A 80 0.58 -2.08 -11.12
CA TRP A 80 -0.58 -1.40 -10.54
C TRP A 80 -0.17 -0.29 -9.57
N GLY A 81 0.79 -0.55 -8.69
CA GLY A 81 1.30 0.40 -7.71
C GLY A 81 2.22 1.48 -8.30
N GLY A 82 2.50 1.42 -9.59
CA GLY A 82 3.34 2.41 -10.27
C GLY A 82 4.82 2.37 -9.90
N MET A 83 5.34 1.20 -9.50
CA MET A 83 6.75 1.02 -9.13
C MET A 83 7.67 1.46 -10.28
N LYS A 84 8.78 2.13 -9.95
CA LYS A 84 9.80 2.48 -10.95
C LYS A 84 10.48 1.20 -11.43
N VAL A 85 10.71 1.08 -12.74
CA VAL A 85 11.34 -0.07 -13.38
C VAL A 85 12.64 -0.50 -12.69
N ARG A 86 13.54 0.45 -12.41
CA ARG A 86 14.82 0.16 -11.71
C ARG A 86 14.65 -0.46 -10.32
N HIS A 87 13.57 -0.12 -9.60
CA HIS A 87 13.30 -0.69 -8.29
C HIS A 87 12.78 -2.12 -8.40
N ALA A 88 11.94 -2.40 -9.39
CA ALA A 88 11.52 -3.75 -9.70
C ALA A 88 12.72 -4.62 -10.16
N GLN A 89 13.57 -4.10 -11.03
CA GLN A 89 14.81 -4.79 -11.45
C GLN A 89 15.73 -5.08 -10.28
N SER A 90 15.90 -4.12 -9.36
CA SER A 90 16.68 -4.32 -8.14
C SER A 90 16.08 -5.42 -7.25
N ALA A 91 14.76 -5.48 -7.11
CA ALA A 91 14.10 -6.53 -6.34
C ALA A 91 14.26 -7.91 -7.00
N LEU A 92 14.10 -7.96 -8.33
CA LEU A 92 14.19 -9.19 -9.12
C LEU A 92 15.62 -9.72 -9.24
N SER A 93 16.66 -8.94 -8.94
CA SER A 93 18.02 -9.49 -8.78
C SER A 93 18.17 -10.33 -7.52
N HIS A 94 17.17 -10.31 -6.62
CA HIS A 94 17.07 -11.13 -5.41
C HIS A 94 15.78 -11.98 -5.44
N GLU A 95 15.52 -12.61 -6.58
CA GLU A 95 14.27 -13.32 -6.87
C GLU A 95 13.93 -14.41 -5.83
N GLU A 96 14.93 -15.17 -5.38
CA GLU A 96 14.74 -16.22 -4.37
C GLU A 96 14.20 -15.65 -3.05
N ALA A 97 14.80 -14.56 -2.55
CA ALA A 97 14.34 -13.89 -1.33
C ALA A 97 12.95 -13.28 -1.49
N LEU A 98 12.62 -12.77 -2.68
CA LEU A 98 11.28 -12.27 -2.99
C LEU A 98 10.24 -13.40 -2.97
N ARG A 99 10.57 -14.55 -3.58
CA ARG A 99 9.72 -15.75 -3.57
C ARG A 99 9.53 -16.28 -2.15
N GLU A 100 10.59 -16.33 -1.35
CA GLU A 100 10.55 -16.73 0.06
C GLU A 100 9.61 -15.81 0.86
N ALA A 101 9.77 -14.49 0.75
CA ALA A 101 8.93 -13.53 1.48
C ALA A 101 7.45 -13.60 1.07
N LEU A 102 7.16 -13.78 -0.22
CA LEU A 102 5.79 -13.95 -0.71
C LEU A 102 5.21 -15.32 -0.36
N GLY A 103 6.02 -16.37 -0.33
CA GLY A 103 5.63 -17.69 0.17
C GLY A 103 5.22 -17.61 1.63
N ALA A 104 6.05 -16.97 2.48
CA ALA A 104 5.74 -16.74 3.88
C ALA A 104 4.48 -15.88 4.08
N LEU A 105 4.25 -14.86 3.24
CA LEU A 105 3.02 -14.06 3.28
C LEU A 105 1.77 -14.90 2.98
N ARG A 106 1.87 -15.89 2.08
CA ARG A 106 0.78 -16.77 1.67
C ARG A 106 0.57 -17.95 2.61
N ASP A 107 1.43 -18.11 3.62
CA ASP A 107 1.28 -19.17 4.61
C ASP A 107 -0.07 -18.99 5.36
N PRO A 108 -0.97 -19.98 5.33
CA PRO A 108 -2.23 -19.91 6.06
C PRO A 108 -2.04 -19.84 7.59
N ALA A 109 -0.87 -20.20 8.12
CA ALA A 109 -0.55 -20.06 9.53
C ALA A 109 -0.26 -18.62 9.96
N LEU A 110 -0.05 -17.69 9.03
CA LEU A 110 0.19 -16.28 9.32
C LEU A 110 -1.10 -15.61 9.81
N ARG A 111 -1.06 -15.07 11.04
CA ARG A 111 -2.28 -14.73 11.81
C ARG A 111 -2.70 -13.27 11.71
N ASP A 112 -1.74 -12.36 11.59
CA ASP A 112 -2.03 -10.93 11.61
C ASP A 112 -1.13 -10.09 10.69
N ARG A 113 -1.56 -8.86 10.48
CA ARG A 113 -0.87 -7.88 9.62
C ARG A 113 0.48 -7.41 10.17
N ARG A 114 0.76 -7.58 11.47
CA ARG A 114 2.08 -7.27 12.07
C ARG A 114 3.09 -8.33 11.72
N GLU A 115 2.71 -9.61 11.83
CA GLU A 115 3.54 -10.73 11.39
C GLU A 115 3.83 -10.59 9.89
N ALA A 116 2.82 -10.29 9.08
CA ALA A 116 2.96 -10.06 7.64
C ALA A 116 3.95 -8.94 7.30
N TYR A 117 3.87 -7.80 7.99
CA TYR A 117 4.80 -6.69 7.81
C TYR A 117 6.23 -7.04 8.26
N THR A 118 6.36 -7.83 9.32
CA THR A 118 7.65 -8.26 9.87
C THR A 118 8.44 -9.12 8.90
N ILE A 119 7.78 -9.98 8.11
CA ILE A 119 8.43 -10.79 7.06
C ILE A 119 9.27 -9.91 6.13
N PHE A 120 8.62 -8.89 5.53
CA PHE A 120 9.29 -8.03 4.57
C PHE A 120 10.32 -7.11 5.23
N ARG A 121 10.00 -6.54 6.40
CA ARG A 121 10.92 -5.65 7.11
C ARG A 121 12.22 -6.36 7.48
N THR A 122 12.14 -7.59 7.99
CA THR A 122 13.31 -8.40 8.36
C THR A 122 14.16 -8.72 7.14
N ALA A 123 13.54 -9.18 6.04
CA ALA A 123 14.25 -9.46 4.80
C ALA A 123 14.89 -8.20 4.19
N ARG A 124 14.25 -7.03 4.30
CA ARG A 124 14.83 -5.74 3.90
C ARG A 124 16.06 -5.37 4.71
N ALA A 125 15.95 -5.46 6.03
CA ALA A 125 17.03 -5.10 6.96
C ALA A 125 18.27 -6.00 6.75
N ALA A 126 18.05 -7.25 6.33
CA ALA A 126 19.10 -8.18 5.92
C ALA A 126 19.66 -7.91 4.50
N GLY A 127 19.22 -6.87 3.80
CA GLY A 127 19.66 -6.54 2.44
C GLY A 127 19.08 -7.44 1.35
N ARG A 128 18.13 -8.34 1.67
CA ARG A 128 17.60 -9.35 0.73
C ARG A 128 16.47 -8.86 -0.17
N LEU A 129 15.83 -7.73 0.17
CA LEU A 129 14.74 -7.13 -0.61
C LEU A 129 15.04 -5.68 -1.04
N PRO A 130 16.11 -5.44 -1.82
CA PRO A 130 16.41 -4.11 -2.31
C PRO A 130 15.32 -3.63 -3.30
N GLY A 131 15.16 -2.31 -3.42
CA GLY A 131 14.14 -1.71 -4.29
C GLY A 131 12.70 -1.78 -3.76
N ILE A 132 12.41 -2.60 -2.75
CA ILE A 132 11.08 -2.70 -2.14
C ILE A 132 11.10 -2.10 -0.74
N GLY A 133 10.31 -1.06 -0.45
CA GLY A 133 10.20 -0.46 0.89
C GLY A 133 8.81 -0.65 1.54
N PRO A 134 8.60 -0.10 2.75
CA PRO A 134 7.36 -0.21 3.53
C PRO A 134 6.07 0.08 2.75
N ALA A 135 6.07 1.15 1.95
CA ALA A 135 4.91 1.52 1.13
C ALA A 135 4.54 0.47 0.08
N TYR A 136 5.46 -0.43 -0.26
CA TYR A 136 5.22 -1.52 -1.18
C TYR A 136 4.91 -2.83 -0.46
N TYR A 137 5.55 -3.11 0.68
CA TYR A 137 5.19 -4.26 1.54
C TYR A 137 3.71 -4.24 1.91
N THR A 138 3.19 -3.08 2.25
CA THR A 138 1.76 -2.93 2.57
C THR A 138 0.84 -3.15 1.37
N LYS A 139 1.30 -2.89 0.13
CA LYS A 139 0.57 -3.29 -1.09
C LYS A 139 0.54 -4.79 -1.26
N LEU A 140 1.67 -5.47 -1.04
CA LEU A 140 1.74 -6.93 -1.10
C LEU A 140 0.81 -7.55 -0.05
N ILE A 141 0.83 -7.06 1.18
CA ILE A 141 -0.06 -7.52 2.25
C ILE A 141 -1.53 -7.31 1.86
N PHE A 142 -1.89 -6.10 1.41
CA PHE A 142 -3.26 -5.75 1.00
C PHE A 142 -3.82 -6.68 -0.08
N PHE A 143 -3.05 -6.93 -1.14
CA PHE A 143 -3.54 -7.71 -2.29
C PHE A 143 -3.46 -9.22 -2.09
N VAL A 144 -2.42 -9.71 -1.41
CA VAL A 144 -2.16 -11.16 -1.28
C VAL A 144 -2.88 -11.76 -0.07
N ARG A 145 -3.10 -10.98 0.98
CA ARG A 145 -3.76 -11.39 2.22
C ARG A 145 -4.84 -10.40 2.65
N PRO A 146 -5.91 -10.22 1.84
CA PRO A 146 -6.99 -9.29 2.15
C PRO A 146 -7.71 -9.65 3.47
N ASP A 147 -7.68 -10.92 3.87
CA ASP A 147 -8.22 -11.43 5.13
C ASP A 147 -7.54 -10.85 6.38
N LEU A 148 -6.27 -10.40 6.27
CA LEU A 148 -5.53 -9.80 7.38
C LEU A 148 -5.94 -8.35 7.66
N ASN A 149 -6.85 -7.77 6.84
CA ASN A 149 -7.29 -6.38 6.95
C ASN A 149 -6.12 -5.38 7.04
N GLY A 150 -5.05 -5.62 6.28
CA GLY A 150 -3.94 -4.66 6.14
C GLY A 150 -4.27 -3.61 5.08
N TYR A 151 -3.94 -2.34 5.33
CA TYR A 151 -4.21 -1.23 4.40
C TYR A 151 -2.93 -0.66 3.78
N ILE A 152 -3.05 -0.02 2.62
CA ILE A 152 -1.89 0.49 1.89
C ILE A 152 -1.35 1.75 2.58
N MET A 153 -0.19 1.64 3.21
CA MET A 153 0.54 2.74 3.84
C MET A 153 1.49 3.38 2.83
N ASP A 154 0.96 4.16 1.89
CA ASP A 154 1.78 4.95 0.97
C ASP A 154 2.01 6.38 1.47
N GLN A 155 2.78 7.17 0.72
CA GLN A 155 3.13 8.53 1.12
C GLN A 155 1.91 9.43 1.41
N TRP A 156 0.76 9.13 0.80
CA TRP A 156 -0.41 9.97 0.87
C TRP A 156 -1.40 9.51 1.92
N THR A 157 -1.63 8.21 2.05
CA THR A 157 -2.43 7.67 3.15
C THR A 157 -1.71 7.92 4.48
N ALA A 158 -0.40 7.71 4.55
CA ALA A 158 0.41 8.01 5.74
C ALA A 158 0.36 9.49 6.12
N ARG A 159 0.51 10.40 5.15
CA ARG A 159 0.42 11.84 5.41
C ARG A 159 -0.98 12.25 5.86
N SER A 160 -2.00 11.67 5.25
CA SER A 160 -3.39 11.93 5.62
C SER A 160 -3.68 11.51 7.05
N VAL A 161 -3.20 10.32 7.45
CA VAL A 161 -3.30 9.85 8.84
C VAL A 161 -2.58 10.80 9.79
N ASN A 162 -1.31 11.15 9.54
CA ASN A 162 -0.58 12.10 10.40
C ASN A 162 -1.26 13.48 10.51
N LEU A 163 -1.87 13.97 9.42
CA LEU A 163 -2.58 15.24 9.39
C LEU A 163 -3.87 15.18 10.22
N LEU A 164 -4.64 14.10 10.06
CA LEU A 164 -5.92 13.92 10.75
C LEU A 164 -5.73 13.63 12.23
N THR A 165 -4.72 12.87 12.62
CA THR A 165 -4.47 12.56 14.02
C THR A 165 -3.63 13.62 14.73
N GLN A 166 -3.08 14.59 13.97
CA GLN A 166 -2.07 15.56 14.42
C GLN A 166 -0.85 14.91 15.09
N GLN A 167 -0.58 13.65 14.77
CA GLN A 167 0.52 12.87 15.34
C GLN A 167 1.56 12.53 14.27
N ASN A 168 2.80 12.32 14.70
CA ASN A 168 3.85 11.70 13.88
C ASN A 168 3.75 10.18 13.96
N ALA A 169 2.56 9.64 13.72
CA ALA A 169 2.29 8.22 13.89
C ALA A 169 3.05 7.37 12.85
N ILE A 170 3.23 7.93 11.64
CA ILE A 170 3.99 7.32 10.54
C ILE A 170 5.21 8.18 10.22
N ASN A 171 6.38 7.56 10.18
CA ASN A 171 7.62 8.25 9.84
C ASN A 171 7.73 8.48 8.33
N LEU A 172 7.86 9.75 7.95
CA LEU A 172 7.96 10.20 6.56
C LEU A 172 9.27 10.95 6.37
N GLY A 173 9.93 10.71 5.23
CA GLY A 173 11.14 11.45 4.83
C GLY A 173 10.83 12.86 4.34
N LYS A 174 11.88 13.61 3.98
CA LYS A 174 11.76 14.97 3.43
C LYS A 174 10.91 15.04 2.16
N GLU A 175 10.95 13.98 1.34
CA GLU A 175 10.13 13.85 0.13
C GLU A 175 8.78 13.15 0.37
N TRP A 176 8.40 13.00 1.65
CA TRP A 176 7.20 12.29 2.12
C TRP A 176 7.18 10.79 1.82
N ASN A 177 8.31 10.21 1.44
CA ASN A 177 8.44 8.77 1.31
C ASN A 177 8.31 8.10 2.70
N VAL A 178 7.60 6.99 2.77
CA VAL A 178 7.50 6.19 4.00
C VAL A 178 8.86 5.58 4.31
N LEU A 179 9.37 5.82 5.52
CA LEU A 179 10.71 5.42 5.95
C LEU A 179 10.76 3.99 6.51
N ASP A 180 11.94 3.39 6.47
CA ASP A 180 12.21 2.02 6.91
C ASP A 180 12.14 1.82 8.45
N ASP A 181 12.16 2.92 9.21
CA ASP A 181 12.03 2.92 10.66
C ASP A 181 10.57 2.72 11.15
N ASN A 182 9.59 2.69 10.23
CA ASN A 182 8.23 2.27 10.54
C ASN A 182 8.22 0.78 10.92
N THR A 183 7.97 0.50 12.20
CA THR A 183 7.92 -0.86 12.75
C THR A 183 6.61 -1.58 12.41
N ALA A 184 6.54 -2.89 12.70
CA ALA A 184 5.28 -3.63 12.60
C ALA A 184 4.18 -3.04 13.49
N ASP A 185 4.52 -2.58 14.70
CA ASP A 185 3.58 -1.85 15.57
C ASP A 185 3.19 -0.49 14.98
N GLY A 186 4.11 0.19 14.28
CA GLY A 186 3.80 1.41 13.54
C GLY A 186 2.77 1.16 12.43
N TYR A 187 2.94 0.06 11.69
CA TYR A 187 1.98 -0.35 10.67
C TYR A 187 0.62 -0.77 11.26
N GLU A 188 0.60 -1.47 12.39
CA GLU A 188 -0.64 -1.80 13.12
C GLU A 188 -1.38 -0.52 13.53
N ARG A 189 -0.68 0.44 14.14
CA ARG A 189 -1.28 1.73 14.52
C ARG A 189 -1.81 2.48 13.30
N PHE A 190 -1.08 2.48 12.19
CA PHE A 190 -1.58 3.03 10.94
C PHE A 190 -2.91 2.38 10.54
N CYS A 191 -3.00 1.05 10.59
CA CYS A 191 -4.23 0.36 10.22
C CYS A 191 -5.39 0.64 11.18
N GLN A 192 -5.14 0.71 12.48
CA GLN A 192 -6.12 1.12 13.49
C GLN A 192 -6.62 2.55 13.27
N HIS A 193 -5.77 3.47 12.81
CA HIS A 193 -6.20 4.81 12.41
C HIS A 193 -7.12 4.78 11.19
N ILE A 194 -6.83 3.95 10.17
CA ILE A 194 -7.74 3.77 9.03
C ILE A 194 -9.11 3.27 9.50
N GLU A 195 -9.14 2.26 10.37
CA GLU A 195 -10.36 1.67 10.92
C GLU A 195 -11.17 2.68 11.72
N HIS A 196 -10.51 3.48 12.57
CA HIS A 196 -11.16 4.54 13.31
C HIS A 196 -11.73 5.63 12.38
N ILE A 197 -10.95 6.12 11.42
CA ILE A 197 -11.41 7.11 10.44
C ILE A 197 -12.60 6.56 9.63
N ALA A 198 -12.61 5.27 9.32
CA ALA A 198 -13.72 4.62 8.61
C ALA A 198 -15.00 4.60 9.44
N SER A 199 -14.88 4.31 10.74
CA SER A 199 -16.00 4.39 11.69
C SER A 199 -16.57 5.80 11.77
N GLU A 200 -15.72 6.83 11.85
CA GLU A 200 -16.17 8.24 11.90
C GLU A 200 -16.83 8.71 10.58
N LEU A 201 -16.43 8.11 9.45
CA LEU A 201 -16.98 8.41 8.11
C LEU A 201 -18.21 7.57 7.75
N ASP A 202 -18.58 6.59 8.57
CA ASP A 202 -19.60 5.56 8.29
C ASP A 202 -19.36 4.84 6.94
N VAL A 203 -18.14 4.34 6.74
CA VAL A 203 -17.75 3.58 5.54
C VAL A 203 -16.85 2.38 5.88
N SER A 204 -16.60 1.51 4.91
CA SER A 204 -15.61 0.45 5.08
C SER A 204 -14.19 1.00 5.22
N PRO A 205 -13.29 0.33 5.97
CA PRO A 205 -11.89 0.74 6.08
C PRO A 205 -11.15 0.86 4.74
N VAL A 206 -11.47 0.01 3.77
CA VAL A 206 -10.94 0.12 2.41
C VAL A 206 -11.42 1.40 1.73
N ALA A 207 -12.71 1.76 1.87
CA ALA A 207 -13.22 3.01 1.32
C ALA A 207 -12.60 4.24 2.00
N ALA A 208 -12.35 4.18 3.32
CA ALA A 208 -11.64 5.23 4.05
C ALA A 208 -10.19 5.38 3.56
N GLU A 209 -9.44 4.28 3.42
CA GLU A 209 -8.09 4.27 2.83
C GLU A 209 -8.09 4.92 1.45
N MET A 210 -9.07 4.60 0.60
CA MET A 210 -9.18 5.21 -0.72
C MET A 210 -9.47 6.70 -0.67
N ARG A 211 -10.35 7.16 0.23
CA ARG A 211 -10.63 8.60 0.42
C ARG A 211 -9.37 9.35 0.88
N LEU A 212 -8.63 8.76 1.81
CA LEU A 212 -7.34 9.29 2.30
C LEU A 212 -6.29 9.32 1.20
N PHE A 213 -6.26 8.29 0.35
CA PHE A 213 -5.41 8.28 -0.83
C PHE A 213 -5.83 9.37 -1.82
N SER A 214 -7.13 9.51 -2.14
CA SER A 214 -7.67 10.44 -3.15
C SER A 214 -6.98 10.28 -4.54
N TYR A 215 -7.43 10.98 -5.58
CA TYR A 215 -6.78 10.88 -6.89
C TYR A 215 -5.62 11.89 -7.02
N GLY A 216 -4.52 11.43 -7.63
CA GLY A 216 -3.33 12.23 -7.92
C GLY A 216 -3.30 12.79 -9.35
N GLY A 217 -2.09 13.11 -9.83
CA GLY A 217 -1.86 13.56 -11.21
C GLY A 217 -1.96 15.08 -11.39
N ARG A 218 -2.23 15.50 -12.65
CA ARG A 218 -2.27 16.92 -13.07
C ARG A 218 -3.44 17.68 -12.45
N ARG A 219 -4.53 16.98 -12.18
CA ARG A 219 -5.71 17.50 -11.47
C ARG A 219 -5.90 16.57 -10.27
N PRO A 220 -5.32 16.86 -9.11
CA PRO A 220 -5.53 16.07 -7.90
C PRO A 220 -6.93 16.32 -7.30
N GLY A 221 -7.42 15.36 -6.53
CA GLY A 221 -8.68 15.48 -5.79
C GLY A 221 -8.65 16.51 -4.67
N ARG A 222 -9.84 16.86 -4.17
CA ARG A 222 -10.01 17.93 -3.17
C ARG A 222 -9.20 17.63 -1.92
N TRP A 223 -9.29 16.39 -1.43
CA TRP A 223 -8.51 15.96 -0.27
C TRP A 223 -7.00 16.03 -0.53
N ARG A 224 -6.56 15.54 -1.69
CA ARG A 224 -5.14 15.58 -2.08
C ARG A 224 -4.60 17.01 -2.19
N LEU A 225 -5.39 17.98 -2.64
CA LEU A 225 -5.03 19.40 -2.66
C LEU A 225 -4.89 19.95 -1.25
N TYR A 226 -5.86 19.66 -0.38
CA TYR A 226 -5.83 20.08 1.03
C TYR A 226 -4.58 19.55 1.74
N VAL A 227 -4.34 18.24 1.65
CA VAL A 227 -3.15 17.61 2.23
C VAL A 227 -1.88 18.29 1.71
N LYS A 228 -1.76 18.56 0.40
CA LYS A 228 -0.60 19.28 -0.16
C LYS A 228 -0.42 20.67 0.45
N GLY A 229 -1.50 21.43 0.62
CA GLY A 229 -1.51 22.78 1.19
C GLY A 229 -1.08 22.83 2.67
N CYS A 230 -1.40 21.79 3.45
CA CYS A 230 -0.95 21.63 4.83
C CYS A 230 0.51 21.17 4.91
N ARG A 231 1.44 21.82 4.20
CA ARG A 231 2.87 21.55 4.40
C ARG A 231 3.23 21.88 5.84
N ARG A 232 3.94 20.95 6.49
CA ARG A 232 4.67 21.28 7.71
C ARG A 232 5.88 22.09 7.28
N ASP A 233 5.97 23.30 7.80
CA ASP A 233 7.22 24.04 7.90
C ASP A 233 8.21 23.27 8.80
#